data_AF-A0A0X4ESV7-F1
#
_entry.id   AF-A0A0X4ESV7-F1
#
_cell.length_a   1.000
_cell.length_b   1.000
_cell.length_c   1.000
_cell.angle_alpha   90.00
_cell.angle_beta   90.00
_cell.angle_gamma   90.00
#
_symmetry.space_group_name_H-M   'P 1'
#
loop_
_entity.id
_entity.type
_entity.pdbx_description
1 polymer ?
#
loop_
_entity_poly.entity_id
_entity_poly.type
_entity_poly.pdbx_seq_one_letter_code
_entity_poly.pdbx_strand_id
1 'polypeptide(L)'
;MDVVGNYNFLFDQSKVVFDTMLDKLGPQPLVTSHNYLLDYDKLMVAIDDRPEVTVLNLAVKEYQFALYALCSGQYRYAFGGLRLFFELMLSVVQFSAHEIDYHLWYKDKKDLNWTALKNQETGIFSINFIRAFNPDLADRGKQYSAIAESVYRECSEFVHGNAFTHHNLPNDISFNEEAFSAWHTKASIMRIAIIFAFTSRYLNHITPKKMLIIEPVIMEVLGHLQPIQDAFSKSHKEL
;
A
#
# COMPACT_ATOMS: atom_id res chain seq x y z
N MET A 1 -15.62 34.16 16.95
CA MET A 1 -14.57 33.45 16.20
C MET A 1 -14.90 33.60 14.73
N ASP A 2 -13.99 34.17 13.94
CA ASP A 2 -14.17 34.19 12.49
C ASP A 2 -13.86 32.80 11.95
N VAL A 3 -14.92 32.03 11.68
CA VAL A 3 -14.81 30.63 11.26
C VAL A 3 -14.16 30.54 9.87
N VAL A 4 -14.54 31.43 8.94
CA VAL A 4 -13.99 31.45 7.58
C VAL A 4 -12.53 31.87 7.61
N GLY A 5 -12.21 32.91 8.38
CA GLY A 5 -10.83 33.34 8.60
C GLY A 5 -9.95 32.23 9.18
N ASN A 6 -10.47 31.43 10.12
CA ASN A 6 -9.74 30.28 10.67
C ASN A 6 -9.40 29.22 9.60
N TYR A 7 -10.35 28.85 8.73
CA TYR A 7 -10.06 27.85 7.68
C TYR A 7 -9.10 28.39 6.62
N ASN A 8 -9.21 29.66 6.24
CA ASN A 8 -8.24 30.29 5.34
C ASN A 8 -6.83 30.26 5.94
N PHE A 9 -6.70 30.57 7.23
CA PHE A 9 -5.43 30.45 7.94
C PHE A 9 -4.86 29.02 7.89
N LEU A 10 -5.68 27.99 8.11
CA LEU A 10 -5.23 26.60 8.02
C LEU A 10 -4.77 26.23 6.60
N PHE A 11 -5.46 26.68 5.56
CA PHE A 11 -5.02 26.47 4.17
C PHE A 11 -3.69 27.15 3.87
N ASP A 12 -3.50 28.37 4.35
CA ASP A 12 -2.23 29.09 4.22
C ASP A 12 -1.10 28.35 4.94
N GLN A 13 -1.34 27.81 6.14
CA GLN A 13 -0.35 26.99 6.84
C GLN A 13 -0.01 25.71 6.06
N SER A 14 -1.00 24.99 5.51
CA SER A 14 -0.73 23.82 4.66
C SER A 14 0.08 24.17 3.43
N LYS A 15 -0.14 25.34 2.82
CA LYS A 15 0.69 25.84 1.72
C LYS A 15 2.14 26.09 2.17
N VAL A 16 2.32 26.74 3.33
CA VAL A 16 3.66 26.96 3.92
C VAL A 16 4.37 25.63 4.18
N VAL A 17 3.66 24.59 4.64
CA VAL A 17 4.24 23.24 4.81
C VAL A 17 4.78 22.70 3.49
N PHE A 18 3.97 22.78 2.43
CA PHE A 18 4.37 22.27 1.12
C PHE A 18 5.57 23.03 0.55
N ASP A 19 5.54 24.35 0.59
CA ASP A 19 6.64 25.20 0.09
C ASP A 19 7.92 24.95 0.92
N THR A 20 7.82 24.84 2.25
CA THR A 20 8.96 24.51 3.14
C THR A 20 9.55 23.12 2.85
N MET A 21 8.69 22.13 2.60
CA MET A 21 9.11 20.78 2.24
C MET A 21 9.92 20.79 0.94
N LEU A 22 9.44 21.50 -0.09
CA LEU A 22 10.15 21.62 -1.37
C LEU A 22 11.48 22.35 -1.22
N ASP A 23 11.53 23.43 -0.46
CA ASP A 23 12.76 24.19 -0.25
C ASP A 23 13.83 23.37 0.48
N LYS A 24 13.42 22.53 1.45
CA LYS A 24 14.35 21.72 2.25
C LYS A 24 14.78 20.42 1.58
N LEU A 25 13.83 19.67 1.01
CA LEU A 25 14.05 18.30 0.56
C LEU A 25 13.98 18.13 -0.96
N GLY A 26 13.54 19.17 -1.68
CA GLY A 26 13.21 19.07 -3.08
C GLY A 26 12.00 18.18 -3.35
N PRO A 27 11.62 17.99 -4.63
CA PRO A 27 10.44 17.23 -5.00
C PRO A 27 10.65 15.71 -4.96
N GLN A 28 11.90 15.23 -4.88
CA GLN A 28 12.23 13.84 -5.19
C GLN A 28 11.53 12.80 -4.28
N PRO A 29 11.45 12.96 -2.95
CA PRO A 29 10.74 12.00 -2.10
C PRO A 29 9.26 11.88 -2.48
N LEU A 30 8.62 13.02 -2.76
CA LEU A 30 7.23 13.08 -3.18
C LEU A 30 7.04 12.44 -4.56
N VAL A 31 7.90 12.74 -5.53
CA VAL A 31 7.87 12.13 -6.88
C VAL A 31 8.00 10.62 -6.78
N THR A 32 8.93 10.10 -5.99
CA THR A 32 9.13 8.66 -5.82
C THR A 32 7.86 7.97 -5.31
N SER A 33 7.26 8.50 -4.23
CA SER A 33 6.03 7.90 -3.69
C SER A 33 4.81 8.13 -4.57
N HIS A 34 4.70 9.29 -5.22
CA HIS A 34 3.63 9.55 -6.18
C HIS A 34 3.68 8.58 -7.37
N ASN A 35 4.87 8.24 -7.86
CA ASN A 35 5.04 7.31 -8.98
C ASN A 35 4.56 5.89 -8.65
N TYR A 36 4.43 5.50 -7.38
CA TYR A 36 3.80 4.23 -7.02
C TYR A 36 2.35 4.14 -7.48
N LEU A 37 1.64 5.25 -7.67
CA LEU A 37 0.31 5.28 -8.28
C LEU A 37 0.32 4.65 -9.68
N LEU A 38 1.34 4.96 -10.48
CA LEU A 38 1.50 4.40 -11.83
C LEU A 38 1.74 2.89 -11.79
N ASP A 39 2.36 2.40 -10.72
CA ASP A 39 2.55 0.97 -10.53
C ASP A 39 1.25 0.29 -10.14
N TYR A 40 0.47 0.91 -9.25
CA TYR A 40 -0.84 0.39 -8.87
C TYR A 40 -1.84 0.40 -10.03
N ASP A 41 -1.77 1.38 -10.93
CA ASP A 41 -2.53 1.39 -12.19
C ASP A 41 -2.19 0.17 -13.05
N LYS A 42 -0.91 -0.22 -13.15
CA LYS A 42 -0.50 -1.44 -13.86
C LYS A 42 -1.06 -2.69 -13.19
N LEU A 43 -1.06 -2.75 -11.84
CA LEU A 43 -1.68 -3.85 -11.10
C LEU A 43 -3.19 -3.93 -11.38
N MET A 44 -3.87 -2.78 -11.43
CA MET A 44 -5.30 -2.72 -11.77
C MET A 44 -5.58 -3.29 -13.15
N VAL A 45 -4.81 -2.91 -14.16
CA VAL A 45 -4.95 -3.45 -15.52
C VAL A 45 -4.71 -4.96 -15.55
N ALA A 46 -3.79 -5.49 -14.74
CA ALA A 46 -3.54 -6.92 -14.69
C ALA A 46 -4.71 -7.74 -14.13
N ILE A 47 -5.62 -7.14 -13.36
CA ILE A 47 -6.78 -7.82 -12.76
C ILE A 47 -8.12 -7.15 -13.10
N ASP A 48 -8.19 -6.36 -14.17
CA ASP A 48 -9.36 -5.57 -14.56
C ASP A 48 -10.63 -6.40 -14.86
N ASP A 49 -10.48 -7.70 -15.09
CA ASP A 49 -11.54 -8.68 -15.29
C ASP A 49 -12.04 -9.32 -13.98
N ARG A 50 -11.47 -8.93 -12.82
CA ARG A 50 -11.77 -9.50 -11.51
C ARG A 50 -12.59 -8.54 -10.64
N PRO A 51 -13.56 -9.02 -9.85
CA PRO A 51 -14.42 -8.16 -9.04
C PRO A 51 -13.64 -7.35 -7.98
N GLU A 52 -12.60 -7.92 -7.39
CA GLU A 52 -11.76 -7.29 -6.37
C GLU A 52 -10.95 -6.09 -6.88
N VAL A 53 -10.89 -5.83 -8.20
CA VAL A 53 -10.28 -4.60 -8.75
C VAL A 53 -10.98 -3.34 -8.22
N THR A 54 -12.25 -3.44 -7.85
CA THR A 54 -13.00 -2.36 -7.21
C THR A 54 -12.39 -1.94 -5.87
N VAL A 55 -11.86 -2.90 -5.09
CA VAL A 55 -11.16 -2.64 -3.83
C VAL A 55 -9.79 -2.04 -4.09
N LEU A 56 -9.10 -2.48 -5.15
CA LEU A 56 -7.82 -1.91 -5.55
C LEU A 56 -7.96 -0.43 -5.95
N ASN A 57 -9.02 -0.06 -6.68
CA ASN A 57 -9.33 1.33 -6.99
C ASN A 57 -9.51 2.19 -5.72
N LEU A 58 -10.22 1.67 -4.72
CA LEU A 58 -10.39 2.36 -3.44
C LEU A 58 -9.05 2.51 -2.72
N ALA A 59 -8.23 1.47 -2.69
CA ALA A 59 -6.90 1.52 -2.09
C ALA A 59 -6.06 2.64 -2.73
N VAL A 60 -5.97 2.69 -4.05
CA VAL A 60 -5.20 3.70 -4.78
C VAL A 60 -5.69 5.12 -4.45
N LYS A 61 -7.01 5.32 -4.37
CA LYS A 61 -7.60 6.59 -3.93
C LYS A 61 -7.21 6.96 -2.50
N GLU A 62 -7.23 6.02 -1.57
CA GLU A 62 -6.78 6.26 -0.19
C GLU A 62 -5.29 6.62 -0.11
N TYR A 63 -4.45 6.00 -0.94
CA TYR A 63 -3.03 6.36 -1.04
C TYR A 63 -2.83 7.81 -1.53
N GLN A 64 -3.61 8.23 -2.53
CA GLN A 64 -3.58 9.61 -3.03
C GLN A 64 -3.96 10.63 -1.94
N PHE A 65 -5.01 10.33 -1.16
CA PHE A 65 -5.40 11.20 -0.03
C PHE A 65 -4.39 11.19 1.10
N ALA A 66 -3.76 10.05 1.39
CA ALA A 66 -2.68 9.96 2.37
C ALA A 66 -1.47 10.84 1.97
N LEU A 67 -1.10 10.84 0.68
CA LEU A 67 -0.08 11.74 0.14
C LEU A 67 -0.49 13.22 0.27
N TYR A 68 -1.73 13.55 -0.06
CA TYR A 68 -2.21 14.93 0.09
C TYR A 68 -2.21 15.39 1.55
N ALA A 69 -2.63 14.54 2.49
CA ALA A 69 -2.56 14.79 3.92
C ALA A 69 -1.10 15.00 4.38
N LEU A 70 -0.16 14.22 3.85
CA LEU A 70 1.27 14.37 4.13
C LEU A 70 1.78 15.76 3.71
N CYS A 71 1.51 16.14 2.46
CA CYS A 71 1.96 17.40 1.87
C CYS A 71 1.31 18.64 2.52
N SER A 72 0.16 18.48 3.15
CA SER A 72 -0.56 19.55 3.86
C SER A 72 -0.22 19.64 5.35
N GLY A 73 0.74 18.84 5.85
CA GLY A 73 1.16 18.84 7.26
C GLY A 73 0.25 18.05 8.19
N GLN A 74 -0.71 17.31 7.65
CA GLN A 74 -1.70 16.52 8.39
C GLN A 74 -1.18 15.10 8.67
N TYR A 75 -0.02 14.98 9.32
CA TYR A 75 0.71 13.72 9.46
C TYR A 75 -0.10 12.57 10.08
N ARG A 76 -0.91 12.84 11.10
CA ARG A 76 -1.75 11.80 11.73
C ARG A 76 -2.72 11.18 10.71
N TYR A 77 -3.36 12.02 9.91
CA TYR A 77 -4.26 11.58 8.84
C TYR A 77 -3.49 10.91 7.70
N ALA A 78 -2.29 11.37 7.38
CA ALA A 78 -1.43 10.74 6.39
C ALA A 78 -1.06 9.29 6.78
N PHE A 79 -0.65 9.04 8.03
CA PHE A 79 -0.36 7.67 8.50
C PHE A 79 -1.63 6.81 8.62
N GLY A 80 -2.76 7.40 9.03
CA GLY A 80 -4.05 6.72 9.05
C GLY A 80 -4.50 6.27 7.65
N GLY A 81 -4.41 7.15 6.66
CA GLY A 81 -4.71 6.84 5.26
C GLY A 81 -3.76 5.80 4.67
N LEU A 82 -2.46 5.89 4.98
CA LEU A 82 -1.47 4.91 4.53
C LEU A 82 -1.74 3.51 5.11
N ARG A 83 -2.18 3.43 6.37
CA ARG A 83 -2.62 2.16 6.98
C ARG A 83 -3.84 1.59 6.27
N LEU A 84 -4.88 2.40 6.05
CA LEU A 84 -6.10 1.94 5.38
C LEU A 84 -5.82 1.49 3.95
N PHE A 85 -5.00 2.24 3.21
CA PHE A 85 -4.47 1.84 1.92
C PHE A 85 -3.86 0.44 1.98
N PHE A 86 -2.98 0.19 2.93
CA PHE A 86 -2.31 -1.11 3.06
C PHE A 86 -3.29 -2.25 3.37
N GLU A 87 -4.25 -2.03 4.27
CA GLU A 87 -5.32 -2.99 4.55
C GLU A 87 -6.13 -3.32 3.29
N LEU A 88 -6.51 -2.31 2.51
CA LEU A 88 -7.26 -2.48 1.27
C LEU A 88 -6.45 -3.25 0.22
N MET A 89 -5.17 -2.89 0.00
CA MET A 89 -4.30 -3.58 -0.96
C MET A 89 -4.14 -5.07 -0.65
N LEU A 90 -3.97 -5.42 0.63
CA LEU A 90 -3.87 -6.82 1.05
C LEU A 90 -5.23 -7.53 0.99
N SER A 91 -6.32 -6.80 1.23
CA SER A 91 -7.69 -7.33 1.12
C SER A 91 -8.06 -7.67 -0.33
N VAL A 92 -7.53 -6.96 -1.33
CA VAL A 92 -7.65 -7.36 -2.75
C VAL A 92 -7.19 -8.81 -2.94
N VAL A 93 -6.04 -9.17 -2.37
CA VAL A 93 -5.50 -10.54 -2.45
C VAL A 93 -6.38 -11.52 -1.68
N GLN A 94 -6.83 -11.18 -0.48
CA GLN A 94 -7.71 -12.04 0.32
C GLN A 94 -9.03 -12.35 -0.39
N PHE A 95 -9.69 -11.31 -0.91
CA PHE A 95 -10.98 -11.38 -1.58
C PHE A 95 -10.93 -12.20 -2.87
N SER A 96 -9.81 -12.19 -3.59
CA SER A 96 -9.60 -13.02 -4.78
C SER A 96 -9.62 -14.54 -4.54
N ALA A 97 -9.48 -14.97 -3.27
CA ALA A 97 -9.52 -16.36 -2.84
C ALA A 97 -10.73 -16.66 -1.94
N HIS A 98 -11.37 -15.61 -1.41
CA HIS A 98 -12.53 -15.69 -0.52
C HIS A 98 -13.63 -14.77 -1.06
N GLU A 99 -14.20 -15.13 -2.22
CA GLU A 99 -15.19 -14.28 -2.90
C GLU A 99 -16.43 -14.00 -2.04
N ILE A 100 -16.82 -14.94 -1.17
CA ILE A 100 -17.90 -14.72 -0.20
C ILE A 100 -17.59 -13.50 0.71
N ASP A 101 -16.34 -13.35 1.14
CA ASP A 101 -15.93 -12.24 2.00
C ASP A 101 -15.99 -10.91 1.24
N TYR A 102 -15.64 -10.91 -0.05
CA TYR A 102 -15.82 -9.76 -0.92
C TYR A 102 -17.30 -9.34 -1.00
N HIS A 103 -18.20 -10.29 -1.30
CA HIS A 103 -19.64 -10.01 -1.42
C HIS A 103 -20.27 -9.54 -0.10
N LEU A 104 -19.79 -10.05 1.04
CA LEU A 104 -20.24 -9.58 2.35
C LEU A 104 -19.72 -8.18 2.65
N TRP A 105 -18.45 -7.89 2.36
CA TRP A 105 -17.89 -6.55 2.51
C TRP A 105 -18.61 -5.53 1.60
N TYR A 106 -18.83 -5.87 0.33
CA TYR A 106 -19.54 -5.03 -0.64
C TYR A 106 -20.99 -4.70 -0.23
N LYS A 107 -21.59 -5.52 0.63
CA LYS A 107 -22.97 -5.35 1.15
C LYS A 107 -23.00 -4.78 2.58
N ASP A 108 -21.90 -4.22 3.06
CA ASP A 108 -21.74 -3.70 4.42
C ASP A 108 -22.07 -4.74 5.50
N LYS A 109 -21.76 -6.01 5.24
CA LYS A 109 -22.00 -7.15 6.17
C LYS A 109 -20.72 -7.69 6.81
N LYS A 110 -19.55 -7.22 6.38
CA LYS A 110 -18.26 -7.65 6.91
C LYS A 110 -17.23 -6.53 6.77
N ASP A 111 -16.52 -6.25 7.86
CA ASP A 111 -15.39 -5.32 7.85
C ASP A 111 -14.10 -6.01 7.38
N LEU A 112 -13.14 -5.20 6.95
CA LEU A 112 -11.78 -5.69 6.74
C LEU A 112 -11.19 -6.16 8.07
N ASN A 113 -10.48 -7.29 8.04
CA ASN A 113 -9.95 -7.92 9.23
C ASN A 113 -8.46 -8.21 9.10
N TRP A 114 -7.64 -7.32 9.68
CA TRP A 114 -6.19 -7.47 9.73
C TRP A 114 -5.73 -8.83 10.31
N THR A 115 -6.40 -9.32 11.36
CA THR A 115 -6.08 -10.61 11.98
C THR A 115 -6.29 -11.78 11.02
N ALA A 116 -7.28 -11.70 10.13
CA ALA A 116 -7.48 -12.69 9.08
C ALA A 116 -6.36 -12.61 8.01
N LEU A 117 -6.00 -11.41 7.58
CA LEU A 117 -4.94 -11.20 6.58
C LEU A 117 -3.59 -11.78 7.02
N LYS A 118 -3.20 -11.56 8.28
CA LYS A 118 -1.91 -12.03 8.83
C LYS A 118 -1.97 -13.43 9.45
N ASN A 119 -3.08 -14.15 9.32
CA ASN A 119 -3.19 -15.46 9.92
C ASN A 119 -2.11 -16.40 9.34
N GLN A 120 -1.33 -17.05 10.20
CA GLN A 120 -0.17 -17.84 9.78
C GLN A 120 -0.54 -19.12 9.01
N GLU A 121 -1.78 -19.60 9.16
CA GLU A 121 -2.26 -20.84 8.54
C GLU A 121 -3.16 -20.59 7.33
N THR A 122 -3.97 -19.52 7.38
CA THR A 122 -5.06 -19.23 6.42
C THR A 122 -4.96 -17.86 5.76
N GLY A 123 -4.07 -16.99 6.24
CA GLY A 123 -3.88 -15.64 5.70
C GLY A 123 -3.10 -15.63 4.38
N ILE A 124 -3.05 -14.47 3.75
CA ILE A 124 -2.47 -14.29 2.40
C ILE A 124 -0.97 -14.54 2.33
N PHE A 125 -0.26 -14.46 3.46
CA PHE A 125 1.17 -14.77 3.55
C PHE A 125 1.45 -16.20 4.07
N SER A 126 0.40 -16.97 4.38
CA SER A 126 0.55 -18.34 4.84
C SER A 126 1.16 -19.22 3.74
N ILE A 127 1.92 -20.22 4.16
CA ILE A 127 2.53 -21.17 3.23
C ILE A 127 1.46 -21.91 2.41
N ASN A 128 0.28 -22.17 2.99
CA ASN A 128 -0.83 -22.84 2.33
C ASN A 128 -1.44 -21.97 1.24
N PHE A 129 -1.71 -20.70 1.53
CA PHE A 129 -2.24 -19.75 0.55
C PHE A 129 -1.27 -19.60 -0.62
N ILE A 130 -0.01 -19.28 -0.34
CA ILE A 130 0.97 -19.03 -1.40
C ILE A 130 1.20 -20.30 -2.21
N ARG A 131 1.35 -21.47 -1.56
CA ARG A 131 1.55 -22.74 -2.28
C ARG A 131 0.38 -23.08 -3.20
N ALA A 132 -0.86 -22.70 -2.84
CA ALA A 132 -2.02 -22.95 -3.68
C ALA A 132 -2.02 -22.15 -4.99
N PHE A 133 -1.40 -20.95 -5.01
CA PHE A 133 -1.42 -20.06 -6.19
C PHE A 133 -0.06 -19.93 -6.88
N ASN A 134 1.03 -19.95 -6.12
CA ASN A 134 2.41 -19.82 -6.60
C ASN A 134 3.39 -20.62 -5.72
N PRO A 135 3.53 -21.94 -5.97
CA PRO A 135 4.37 -22.85 -5.18
C PRO A 135 5.82 -22.37 -5.02
N ASP A 136 6.38 -21.75 -6.05
CA ASP A 136 7.79 -21.33 -6.09
C ASP A 136 8.11 -20.16 -5.13
N LEU A 137 7.08 -19.50 -4.60
CA LEU A 137 7.19 -18.43 -3.61
C LEU A 137 6.82 -18.86 -2.19
N ALA A 138 6.34 -20.09 -1.98
CA ALA A 138 5.73 -20.52 -0.73
C ALA A 138 6.64 -20.36 0.50
N ASP A 139 7.92 -20.69 0.37
CA ASP A 139 8.89 -20.63 1.48
C ASP A 139 9.28 -19.20 1.87
N ARG A 140 8.89 -18.20 1.07
CA ARG A 140 9.21 -16.79 1.30
C ARG A 140 8.15 -16.06 2.11
N GLY A 141 6.94 -16.60 2.22
CA GLY A 141 5.78 -15.94 2.82
C GLY A 141 6.02 -15.37 4.22
N LYS A 142 6.73 -16.13 5.07
CA LYS A 142 7.04 -15.72 6.46
C LYS A 142 7.79 -14.39 6.54
N GLN A 143 8.75 -14.15 5.65
CA GLN A 143 9.53 -12.91 5.64
C GLN A 143 8.63 -11.71 5.31
N TYR A 144 7.79 -11.83 4.28
CA TYR A 144 6.90 -10.74 3.86
C TYR A 144 5.76 -10.52 4.86
N SER A 145 5.29 -11.57 5.55
CA SER A 145 4.36 -11.43 6.68
C SER A 145 4.97 -10.58 7.79
N ALA A 146 6.23 -10.83 8.17
CA ALA A 146 6.91 -10.05 9.21
C ALA A 146 7.07 -8.57 8.82
N ILE A 147 7.39 -8.31 7.54
CA ILE A 147 7.46 -6.94 6.99
C ILE A 147 6.09 -6.26 7.09
N ALA A 148 5.03 -6.94 6.64
CA ALA A 148 3.67 -6.43 6.67
C ALA A 148 3.21 -6.14 8.11
N GLU A 149 3.49 -7.03 9.06
CA GLU A 149 3.15 -6.87 10.47
C GLU A 149 3.85 -5.68 11.13
N SER A 150 5.14 -5.49 10.86
CA SER A 150 5.90 -4.37 11.41
C SER A 150 5.33 -3.04 10.93
N VAL A 151 5.24 -2.86 9.61
CA VAL A 151 4.86 -1.57 9.03
C VAL A 151 3.40 -1.21 9.31
N TYR A 152 2.51 -2.21 9.36
CA TYR A 152 1.13 -2.04 9.77
C TYR A 152 1.03 -1.55 11.22
N ARG A 153 1.78 -2.19 12.13
CA ARG A 153 1.76 -1.84 13.55
C ARG A 153 2.28 -0.42 13.74
N GLU A 154 3.40 -0.07 13.13
CA GLU A 154 3.97 1.28 13.18
C GLU A 154 2.98 2.35 12.72
N CYS A 155 2.21 2.11 11.65
CA CYS A 155 1.18 3.06 11.22
C CYS A 155 -0.03 3.10 12.18
N SER A 156 -0.38 1.96 12.79
CA SER A 156 -1.48 1.86 13.75
C SER A 156 -1.25 2.69 15.00
N GLU A 157 0.00 2.91 15.41
CA GLU A 157 0.34 3.75 16.57
C GLU A 157 -0.12 5.21 16.40
N PHE A 158 -0.13 5.72 15.16
CA PHE A 158 -0.61 7.06 14.82
C PHE A 158 -2.13 7.16 14.86
N VAL A 159 -2.84 6.06 14.63
CA VAL A 159 -4.31 5.99 14.70
C VAL A 159 -4.78 5.89 16.15
N HIS A 160 -4.09 5.08 16.96
CA HIS A 160 -4.48 4.84 18.36
C HIS A 160 -4.05 5.95 19.33
N GLY A 161 -3.31 6.96 18.86
CA GLY A 161 -2.88 8.07 19.72
C GLY A 161 -1.89 7.63 20.79
N ASN A 162 -1.04 6.65 20.48
CA ASN A 162 -0.02 6.20 21.42
C ASN A 162 0.84 7.40 21.84
N ALA A 163 1.23 7.47 23.12
CA ALA A 163 1.90 8.63 23.70
C ALA A 163 3.09 9.12 22.87
N PHE A 164 3.89 8.20 22.33
CA PHE A 164 5.02 8.51 21.43
C PHE A 164 4.61 9.39 20.23
N THR A 165 3.48 9.12 19.60
CA THR A 165 3.01 9.88 18.43
C THR A 165 2.56 11.29 18.76
N HIS A 166 2.19 11.57 20.01
CA HIS A 166 1.87 12.93 20.47
C HIS A 166 3.13 13.77 20.71
N HIS A 167 4.26 13.15 21.03
CA HIS A 167 5.52 13.87 21.25
C HIS A 167 6.23 14.18 19.93
N ASN A 168 6.06 13.34 18.90
CA ASN A 168 6.81 13.45 17.66
C ASN A 168 6.08 14.19 16.54
N LEU A 169 4.76 14.34 16.66
CA LEU A 169 3.99 15.12 15.70
C LEU A 169 3.89 16.58 16.16
N PRO A 170 3.90 17.54 15.22
CA PRO A 170 3.68 18.93 15.58
C PRO A 170 2.25 19.14 16.10
N ASN A 171 2.09 20.08 17.02
CA ASN A 171 0.77 20.45 17.56
C ASN A 171 -0.06 21.27 16.56
N ASP A 172 0.62 21.97 15.65
CA ASP A 172 0.03 22.82 14.61
C ASP A 172 0.41 22.33 13.21
N ILE A 173 -0.30 22.80 12.18
CA ILE A 173 0.04 22.55 10.78
C ILE A 173 1.40 23.21 10.48
N SER A 174 2.46 22.41 10.50
CA SER A 174 3.83 22.85 10.30
C SER A 174 4.67 21.71 9.74
N PHE A 175 5.74 22.03 9.02
CA PHE A 175 6.56 21.01 8.39
C PHE A 175 7.39 20.26 9.43
N ASN A 176 7.24 18.95 9.47
CA ASN A 176 8.01 18.02 10.28
C ASN A 176 8.72 17.02 9.36
N GLU A 177 10.04 17.17 9.25
CA GLU A 177 10.89 16.40 8.35
C GLU A 177 10.98 14.91 8.74
N GLU A 178 10.98 14.61 10.03
CA GLU A 178 11.04 13.23 10.54
C GLU A 178 9.75 12.48 10.21
N ALA A 179 8.59 13.06 10.49
CA ALA A 179 7.28 12.49 10.16
C ALA A 179 7.12 12.31 8.65
N PHE A 180 7.58 13.29 7.86
CA PHE A 180 7.57 13.21 6.40
C PHE A 180 8.42 12.04 5.88
N SER A 181 9.66 11.94 6.34
CA SER A 181 10.59 10.87 5.95
C SER A 181 10.12 9.50 6.42
N ALA A 182 9.57 9.41 7.62
CA ALA A 182 9.01 8.19 8.18
C ALA A 182 7.82 7.69 7.34
N TRP A 183 6.94 8.59 6.88
CA TRP A 183 5.82 8.21 6.02
C TRP A 183 6.31 7.60 4.71
N HIS A 184 7.25 8.24 4.02
CA HIS A 184 7.82 7.73 2.77
C HIS A 184 8.52 6.38 2.95
N THR A 185 9.26 6.22 4.04
CA THR A 185 9.90 4.95 4.39
C THR A 185 8.85 3.85 4.54
N LYS A 186 7.77 4.11 5.30
CA LYS A 186 6.69 3.12 5.49
C LYS A 186 5.97 2.80 4.19
N ALA A 187 5.69 3.78 3.34
CA ALA A 187 5.11 3.57 2.03
C ALA A 187 5.98 2.63 1.15
N SER A 188 7.30 2.85 1.15
CA SER A 188 8.22 1.98 0.40
C SER A 188 8.27 0.54 0.93
N ILE A 189 8.23 0.37 2.26
CA ILE A 189 8.20 -0.96 2.91
C ILE A 189 6.88 -1.68 2.63
N MET A 190 5.75 -0.97 2.72
CA MET A 190 4.43 -1.52 2.38
C MET A 190 4.37 -1.98 0.93
N ARG A 191 4.96 -1.22 -0.01
CA ARG A 191 5.04 -1.60 -1.42
C ARG A 191 5.68 -2.97 -1.59
N ILE A 192 6.75 -3.29 -0.85
CA ILE A 192 7.41 -4.60 -0.91
C ILE A 192 6.43 -5.73 -0.55
N ALA A 193 5.71 -5.60 0.56
CA ALA A 193 4.73 -6.61 1.01
C ALA A 193 3.53 -6.73 0.06
N ILE A 194 3.03 -5.60 -0.47
CA ILE A 194 1.95 -5.55 -1.46
C ILE A 194 2.35 -6.31 -2.72
N ILE A 195 3.49 -5.96 -3.33
CA ILE A 195 3.93 -6.57 -4.58
C ILE A 195 4.16 -8.06 -4.39
N PHE A 196 4.71 -8.49 -3.25
CA PHE A 196 4.84 -9.91 -2.95
C PHE A 196 3.49 -10.64 -2.84
N ALA A 197 2.54 -10.09 -2.09
CA ALA A 197 1.21 -10.70 -1.95
C ALA A 197 0.48 -10.78 -3.29
N PHE A 198 0.51 -9.69 -4.08
CA PHE A 198 -0.07 -9.64 -5.42
C PHE A 198 0.57 -10.68 -6.34
N THR A 199 1.90 -10.72 -6.39
CA THR A 199 2.66 -11.66 -7.23
C THR A 199 2.40 -13.12 -6.85
N SER A 200 2.31 -13.40 -5.56
CA SER A 200 1.98 -14.74 -5.03
C SER A 200 0.61 -15.22 -5.49
N ARG A 201 -0.36 -14.30 -5.66
CA ARG A 201 -1.73 -14.63 -6.05
C ARG A 201 -1.94 -14.67 -7.56
N TYR A 202 -1.40 -13.70 -8.29
CA TYR A 202 -1.85 -13.43 -9.65
C TYR A 202 -0.84 -13.80 -10.73
N LEU A 203 0.47 -13.85 -10.44
CA LEU A 203 1.50 -13.98 -11.48
C LEU A 203 1.27 -15.18 -12.41
N ASN A 204 0.89 -16.33 -11.85
CA ASN A 204 0.64 -17.57 -12.59
C ASN A 204 -0.79 -17.68 -13.17
N HIS A 205 -1.63 -16.67 -12.94
CA HIS A 205 -3.08 -16.71 -13.19
C HIS A 205 -3.58 -15.54 -14.05
N ILE A 206 -2.66 -14.75 -14.63
CA ILE A 206 -2.95 -13.68 -15.58
C ILE A 206 -2.33 -14.02 -16.94
N THR A 207 -2.87 -13.44 -18.01
CA THR A 207 -2.38 -13.70 -19.37
C THR A 207 -0.94 -13.18 -19.58
N PRO A 208 -0.13 -13.77 -20.47
CA PRO A 208 1.21 -13.26 -20.81
C PRO A 208 1.23 -11.77 -21.18
N LYS A 209 0.22 -11.29 -21.93
CA LYS A 209 0.08 -9.86 -22.26
C LYS A 209 -0.07 -8.98 -21.02
N LYS A 210 -0.83 -9.42 -20.02
CA LYS A 210 -1.00 -8.72 -18.73
C LYS A 210 0.25 -8.83 -17.86
N MET A 211 0.99 -9.95 -17.93
CA MET A 211 2.28 -10.10 -17.25
C MET A 211 3.28 -9.02 -17.69
N LEU A 212 3.40 -8.75 -18.99
CA LEU A 212 4.29 -7.69 -19.52
C LEU A 212 3.99 -6.30 -18.93
N ILE A 213 2.73 -6.00 -18.61
CA ILE A 213 2.32 -4.70 -18.07
C ILE A 213 2.87 -4.51 -16.66
N ILE A 214 2.87 -5.56 -15.85
CA ILE A 214 3.32 -5.52 -14.45
C ILE A 214 4.78 -5.91 -14.27
N GLU A 215 5.44 -6.43 -15.31
CA GLU A 215 6.83 -6.86 -15.28
C GLU A 215 7.78 -5.78 -14.72
N PRO A 216 7.74 -4.51 -15.17
CA PRO A 216 8.64 -3.49 -14.62
C PRO A 216 8.48 -3.31 -13.10
N VAL A 217 7.24 -3.42 -12.59
CA VAL A 217 6.92 -3.25 -11.16
C VAL A 217 7.43 -4.44 -10.36
N ILE A 218 7.15 -5.66 -10.83
CA ILE A 218 7.53 -6.88 -10.11
C ILE A 218 9.04 -7.06 -10.16
N MET A 219 9.69 -6.79 -11.29
CA MET A 219 11.15 -6.93 -11.42
C MET A 219 11.91 -5.90 -10.58
N GLU A 220 11.40 -4.68 -10.43
CA GLU A 220 12.02 -3.68 -9.55
C GLU A 220 12.04 -4.15 -8.08
N VAL A 221 10.96 -4.77 -7.61
CA VAL A 221 10.81 -5.15 -6.19
C VAL A 221 11.33 -6.56 -5.90
N LEU A 222 11.00 -7.52 -6.77
CA LEU A 222 11.19 -8.96 -6.57
C LEU A 222 12.11 -9.60 -7.62
N GLY A 223 12.69 -8.83 -8.55
CA GLY A 223 13.55 -9.36 -9.62
C GLY A 223 14.83 -10.04 -9.11
N HIS A 224 15.19 -9.84 -7.84
CA HIS A 224 16.26 -10.57 -7.17
C HIS A 224 15.90 -12.04 -6.85
N LEU A 225 14.64 -12.44 -7.01
CA LEU A 225 14.16 -13.80 -6.76
C LEU A 225 14.20 -14.62 -8.04
N GLN A 226 14.93 -15.74 -8.04
CA GLN A 226 15.02 -16.63 -9.21
C GLN A 226 13.66 -17.05 -9.79
N PRO A 227 12.65 -17.46 -8.98
CA PRO A 227 11.33 -17.81 -9.52
C PRO A 227 10.65 -16.70 -10.33
N ILE A 228 10.93 -15.43 -10.00
CA ILE A 228 10.37 -14.28 -10.70
C ILE A 228 11.02 -14.11 -12.06
N GLN A 229 12.35 -14.24 -12.13
CA GLN A 229 13.10 -14.19 -13.38
C GLN A 229 12.67 -15.31 -14.34
N ASP A 230 12.48 -16.52 -13.80
CA ASP A 230 12.06 -17.68 -14.56
C ASP A 230 10.63 -17.51 -15.11
N ALA A 231 9.72 -16.96 -14.30
CA ALA A 231 8.33 -16.70 -14.71
C ALA A 231 8.24 -15.72 -15.89
N PHE A 232 8.96 -14.59 -15.85
CA PHE A 232 8.97 -13.64 -16.96
C PHE A 232 9.71 -14.18 -18.19
N SER A 233 10.83 -14.88 -17.99
CA SER A 233 11.55 -15.54 -19.09
C SER A 233 10.69 -16.58 -19.82
N LYS A 234 9.81 -17.28 -19.11
CA LYS A 234 8.83 -18.20 -19.70
C LYS A 234 7.73 -17.44 -20.43
N SER A 235 7.16 -16.41 -19.80
CA SER A 235 6.10 -15.58 -20.41
C SER A 235 6.52 -14.97 -21.75
N HIS A 236 7.75 -14.48 -21.86
CA HIS A 236 8.30 -13.94 -23.13
C HIS A 236 8.38 -14.96 -24.26
N LYS A 237 8.48 -16.26 -23.95
CA LYS A 237 8.51 -17.34 -24.96
C LYS A 237 7.11 -17.76 -25.43
N GLU A 238 6.07 -17.40 -24.68
CA GLU A 238 4.67 -17.77 -24.94
C GLU A 238 3.89 -16.68 -25.71
N LEU A 239 4.52 -15.55 -25.98
CA LEU A 239 4.02 -14.43 -26.79
C LEU A 239 4.39 -14.60 -28.27
#